data_AF-W7U467-F1
#
_entry.id   AF-W7U467-F1
#
_cell.length_a   1.000
_cell.length_b   1.000
_cell.length_c   1.000
_cell.angle_alpha   90.00
_cell.angle_beta   90.00
_cell.angle_gamma   90.00
#
_symmetry.space_group_name_H-M   'P 1'
#
loop_
_entity.id
_entity.type
_entity.pdbx_description
1 polymer ?
#
loop_
_entity_poly.entity_id
_entity_poly.type
_entity_poly.pdbx_seq_one_letter_code
_entity_poly.pdbx_strand_id
1 'polypeptide(L)'
;MEAFLGCKYLTNSRLFRLQLHDPLIRTQVLTQLLIVLNYASAATALAVASPPASSSPAPNPSPPKKGANDLVKHARRLIRNTSAQGAVYLGVLDTVLHREQAWLSWKRLQRCEPRIEKPPAPPARTVRTMEAVRQALAGAGKPSGVVAQQQKAFYGRPLPVPRPVNLAEVEAEVGEAVGRTFENYVRPRMEEAEDPEACIDEEYHPRHEPVFCWRAMRLGWAADARVLVGMENASLDALCRKMKGEDGEEDGGGEGKGKEEGRRKRKRKENGEAGAEQEVMHGT
;
A
#
# COMPACT_ATOMS: atom_id res chain seq x y z
N MET A 1 -20.23 26.66 -13.22
CA MET A 1 -19.69 26.73 -11.86
C MET A 1 -18.38 25.97 -11.89
N GLU A 2 -17.27 26.69 -12.06
CA GLU A 2 -15.94 26.08 -12.03
C GLU A 2 -15.72 25.49 -10.64
N ALA A 3 -15.52 24.17 -10.59
CA ALA A 3 -15.11 23.50 -9.38
C ALA A 3 -13.63 23.87 -9.14
N PHE A 4 -13.41 24.93 -8.37
CA PHE A 4 -12.09 25.30 -7.88
C PHE A 4 -11.63 24.21 -6.90
N LEU A 5 -11.07 23.14 -7.47
CA LEU A 5 -10.50 22.00 -6.77
C LEU A 5 -9.02 22.29 -6.52
N GLY A 6 -8.63 22.32 -5.26
CA GLY A 6 -7.24 22.08 -4.87
C GLY A 6 -6.40 23.32 -4.56
N CYS A 7 -6.72 24.01 -3.46
CA CYS A 7 -5.72 24.80 -2.76
C CYS A 7 -5.50 24.18 -1.38
N LYS A 8 -4.24 23.89 -1.05
CA LYS A 8 -3.82 23.74 0.35
C LYS A 8 -4.28 24.98 1.12
N TYR A 9 -4.66 24.85 2.39
CA TYR A 9 -5.04 26.00 3.21
C TYR A 9 -3.93 27.05 3.20
N LEU A 10 -4.28 28.32 2.97
CA LEU A 10 -3.30 29.39 3.16
C LEU A 10 -3.05 29.51 4.66
N THR A 11 -1.78 29.48 5.05
CA THR A 11 -1.35 29.59 6.44
C THR A 11 -1.09 31.03 6.88
N ASN A 12 -1.39 32.01 6.02
CA ASN A 12 -1.16 33.42 6.30
C ASN A 12 -2.24 33.98 7.24
N SER A 13 -1.83 34.36 8.45
CA SER A 13 -2.71 34.90 9.49
C SER A 13 -3.44 36.19 9.08
N ARG A 14 -2.85 37.00 8.20
CA ARG A 14 -3.47 38.24 7.69
C ARG A 14 -4.70 37.94 6.82
N LEU A 15 -4.72 36.80 6.14
CA LEU A 15 -5.80 36.38 5.25
C LEU A 15 -6.86 35.52 5.96
N PHE A 16 -6.59 35.06 7.18
CA PHE A 16 -7.47 34.14 7.89
C PHE A 16 -8.87 34.72 8.11
N ARG A 17 -8.98 36.01 8.45
CA ARG A 17 -10.29 36.67 8.60
C ARG A 17 -11.10 36.65 7.31
N LEU A 18 -10.44 36.89 6.17
CA LEU A 18 -11.08 36.84 4.86
C LEU A 18 -11.53 35.42 4.52
N GLN A 19 -10.71 34.42 4.83
CA GLN A 19 -11.02 33.00 4.63
C GLN A 19 -12.23 32.52 5.46
N LEU A 20 -12.42 33.07 6.67
CA LEU A 20 -13.58 32.71 7.50
C LEU A 20 -14.91 33.17 6.92
N HIS A 21 -14.92 34.17 6.03
CA HIS A 21 -16.15 34.57 5.32
C HIS A 21 -16.56 33.54 4.25
N ASP A 22 -15.61 32.76 3.72
CA ASP A 22 -15.89 31.75 2.71
C ASP A 22 -16.71 30.58 3.30
N PRO A 23 -17.93 30.29 2.78
CA PRO A 23 -18.73 29.15 3.21
C PRO A 23 -18.06 27.79 2.93
N LEU A 24 -17.19 27.67 1.93
CA LEU A 24 -16.47 26.44 1.63
C LEU A 24 -15.46 26.12 2.73
N ILE A 25 -14.63 27.10 3.12
CA ILE A 25 -13.62 26.92 4.18
C ILE A 25 -14.29 26.58 5.51
N ARG A 26 -15.38 27.28 5.86
CA ARG A 26 -16.16 26.95 7.07
C ARG A 26 -16.69 25.52 7.05
N THR A 27 -17.29 25.10 5.94
CA THR A 27 -17.78 23.72 5.79
C THR A 27 -16.66 22.70 5.91
N GLN A 28 -15.50 22.96 5.30
CA GLN A 28 -14.33 22.06 5.35
C GLN A 28 -13.76 21.91 6.77
N VAL A 29 -13.58 23.03 7.50
CA VAL A 29 -13.08 23.01 8.89
C VAL A 29 -14.05 22.26 9.80
N LEU A 30 -15.36 22.51 9.66
CA LEU A 30 -16.38 21.79 10.42
C LEU A 30 -16.40 20.29 10.07
N THR A 31 -16.12 19.94 8.81
CA THR A 31 -15.99 18.54 8.38
C THR A 31 -14.79 17.86 9.04
N GLN A 32 -13.63 18.52 9.06
CA GLN A 32 -12.44 18.02 9.75
C GLN A 32 -12.69 17.81 11.25
N LEU A 33 -13.37 18.76 11.90
CA LEU A 33 -13.77 18.62 13.30
C LEU A 33 -14.66 17.39 13.52
N LEU A 34 -15.64 17.16 12.65
CA LEU A 34 -16.51 15.98 12.74
C LEU A 34 -15.75 14.67 12.52
N ILE A 35 -14.76 14.62 11.61
CA ILE A 35 -13.90 13.45 11.42
C ILE A 35 -13.11 13.14 12.70
N VAL A 36 -12.49 14.16 13.31
CA VAL A 36 -11.71 14.00 14.56
C VAL A 36 -12.60 13.54 15.71
N LEU A 37 -13.78 14.15 15.89
CA LEU A 37 -14.72 13.75 16.93
C LEU A 37 -15.26 12.32 16.72
N ASN A 38 -15.50 11.93 15.47
CA ASN A 38 -15.91 10.57 15.11
C ASN A 38 -14.81 9.56 15.44
N TYR A 39 -13.56 9.86 15.07
CA TYR A 39 -12.40 9.02 15.40
C TYR A 39 -12.17 8.90 16.91
N ALA A 40 -12.18 10.02 17.65
CA ALA A 40 -11.99 9.99 19.10
C ALA A 40 -13.06 9.16 19.82
N SER A 41 -14.31 9.27 19.37
CA SER A 41 -15.42 8.46 19.89
C SER A 41 -15.21 6.96 19.61
N ALA A 42 -14.85 6.61 18.38
CA ALA A 42 -14.56 5.24 17.99
C ALA A 42 -13.31 4.67 18.70
N ALA A 43 -12.23 5.44 18.79
CA ALA A 43 -10.99 5.05 19.45
C ALA A 43 -11.23 4.77 20.94
N THR A 44 -12.05 5.58 21.61
CA THR A 44 -12.43 5.32 23.00
C THR A 44 -13.25 4.03 23.13
N ALA A 45 -14.23 3.80 22.24
CA ALA A 45 -15.02 2.57 22.25
C ALA A 45 -14.16 1.32 21.99
N LEU A 46 -13.19 1.42 21.09
CA LEU A 46 -12.26 0.34 20.76
C LEU A 46 -11.26 0.04 21.89
N ALA A 47 -10.77 1.07 22.57
CA ALA A 47 -9.90 0.90 23.74
C ALA A 47 -10.63 0.18 24.89
N VAL A 48 -11.94 0.41 25.04
CA VAL A 48 -12.78 -0.31 26.00
C VAL A 48 -13.02 -1.76 25.56
N ALA A 49 -13.24 -2.00 24.26
CA ALA A 49 -13.54 -3.34 23.74
C ALA A 49 -12.32 -4.28 23.70
N SER A 50 -11.10 -3.75 23.61
CA SER A 50 -9.87 -4.54 23.55
C SER A 50 -8.77 -3.86 24.37
N PRO A 51 -8.68 -4.11 25.68
CA PRO A 51 -7.65 -3.52 26.52
C PRO A 51 -6.25 -4.04 26.12
N PRO A 52 -5.20 -3.19 26.13
CA PRO A 52 -3.86 -3.62 25.76
C PRO A 52 -3.30 -4.62 26.79
N ALA A 53 -2.61 -5.65 26.29
CA ALA A 53 -2.10 -6.78 27.07
C ALA A 53 -0.80 -6.48 27.87
N SER A 54 -0.30 -5.24 27.90
CA SER A 54 0.94 -4.93 28.63
C SER A 54 1.00 -3.46 29.11
N SER A 55 1.01 -3.32 30.44
CA SER A 55 1.68 -2.30 31.27
C SER A 55 1.81 -0.86 30.74
N SER A 56 0.79 -0.05 31.02
CA SER A 56 0.89 1.30 31.61
C SER A 56 -0.53 1.74 31.99
N PRO A 57 -0.76 2.39 33.15
CA PRO A 57 -2.09 2.89 33.48
C PRO A 57 -2.45 3.98 32.49
N ALA A 58 -3.23 3.63 31.46
CA ALA A 58 -3.84 4.61 30.58
C ALA A 58 -4.63 5.60 31.46
N PRO A 59 -4.48 6.92 31.24
CA PRO A 59 -5.24 7.89 32.00
C PRO A 59 -6.73 7.59 31.76
N ASN A 60 -7.47 7.44 32.86
CA ASN A 60 -8.89 7.07 32.90
C ASN A 60 -9.67 7.54 31.65
N PRO A 61 -10.20 6.61 30.82
CA PRO A 61 -11.00 6.98 29.66
C PRO A 61 -12.45 7.25 30.11
N SER A 62 -12.66 8.25 30.95
CA SER A 62 -13.97 8.87 31.08
C SER A 62 -13.97 10.16 30.25
N PRO A 63 -14.22 10.07 28.92
CA PRO A 63 -14.43 11.29 28.16
C PRO A 63 -15.67 12.01 28.73
N PRO A 64 -15.67 13.35 28.78
CA PRO A 64 -16.91 14.10 28.95
C PRO A 64 -17.78 13.88 27.71
N LYS A 65 -18.52 12.75 27.67
CA LYS A 65 -19.40 12.34 26.56
C LYS A 65 -20.44 13.41 26.22
N LYS A 66 -20.80 14.26 27.19
CA LYS A 66 -21.73 15.38 26.99
C LYS A 66 -21.13 16.46 26.09
N GLY A 67 -19.93 16.97 26.41
CA GLY A 67 -19.30 18.05 25.65
C GLY A 67 -18.99 17.69 24.20
N ALA A 68 -18.52 16.46 23.95
CA ALA A 68 -18.27 15.99 22.59
C ALA A 68 -19.55 15.88 21.75
N ASN A 69 -20.64 15.35 22.33
CA ASN A 69 -21.92 15.26 21.63
C ASN A 69 -22.52 16.64 21.34
N ASP A 70 -22.38 17.59 22.26
CA ASP A 70 -22.87 18.95 22.06
C ASP A 70 -22.06 19.68 20.97
N LEU A 71 -20.75 19.47 20.91
CA LEU A 71 -19.90 19.95 19.80
C LEU A 71 -20.31 19.34 18.46
N VAL A 72 -20.59 18.03 18.39
CA VAL A 72 -21.07 17.38 17.17
C VAL A 72 -22.40 17.99 16.71
N LYS A 73 -23.36 18.15 17.62
CA LYS A 73 -24.66 18.79 17.31
C LYS A 73 -24.48 20.21 16.82
N HIS A 74 -23.59 20.97 17.45
CA HIS A 74 -23.29 22.33 17.06
C HIS A 74 -22.66 22.39 15.67
N ALA A 75 -21.61 21.62 15.41
CA ALA A 75 -20.94 21.58 14.10
C ALA A 75 -21.90 21.20 12.96
N ARG A 76 -22.77 20.20 13.18
CA ARG A 76 -23.81 19.81 12.22
C ARG A 76 -24.81 20.93 11.95
N ARG A 77 -25.23 21.67 12.99
CA ARG A 77 -26.12 22.83 12.84
C ARG A 77 -25.47 23.92 12.00
N LEU A 78 -24.18 24.20 12.23
CA LEU A 78 -23.44 25.21 11.47
C LEU A 78 -23.30 24.82 10.00
N ILE A 79 -22.95 23.56 9.69
CA ILE A 79 -22.87 23.08 8.30
C ILE A 79 -24.23 23.22 7.60
N ARG A 80 -25.31 22.79 8.26
CA ARG A 80 -26.68 22.91 7.71
C ARG A 80 -27.03 24.36 7.35
N ASN A 81 -26.56 25.33 8.13
CA ASN A 81 -26.86 26.75 7.94
C ASN A 81 -25.85 27.49 7.06
N THR A 82 -24.70 26.90 6.73
CA THR A 82 -23.62 27.58 5.99
C THR A 82 -23.87 27.61 4.49
N SER A 83 -24.55 26.61 3.93
CA SER A 83 -24.87 26.56 2.49
C SER A 83 -26.30 26.07 2.23
N ALA A 84 -26.86 26.46 1.09
CA ALA A 84 -28.19 26.01 0.65
C ALA A 84 -28.29 24.48 0.52
N GLN A 85 -27.16 23.81 0.22
CA GLN A 85 -27.06 22.36 0.11
C GLN A 85 -26.53 21.69 1.38
N GLY A 86 -26.45 22.41 2.51
CA GLY A 86 -25.86 21.91 3.76
C GLY A 86 -26.52 20.64 4.29
N ALA A 87 -27.83 20.49 4.11
CA ALA A 87 -28.56 19.27 4.49
C ALA A 87 -28.15 18.05 3.64
N VAL A 88 -28.01 18.23 2.32
CA VAL A 88 -27.56 17.17 1.40
C VAL A 88 -26.11 16.78 1.70
N TYR A 89 -25.25 17.78 1.93
CA TYR A 89 -23.87 17.57 2.33
C TYR A 89 -23.75 16.75 3.62
N LEU A 90 -24.57 17.05 4.64
CA LEU A 90 -24.60 16.28 5.88
C LEU A 90 -25.03 14.83 5.65
N GLY A 91 -26.01 14.58 4.77
CA GLY A 91 -26.41 13.22 4.42
C GLY A 91 -25.26 12.41 3.80
N VAL A 92 -24.51 13.02 2.88
CA VAL A 92 -23.31 12.39 2.31
C VAL A 92 -22.25 12.18 3.39
N LEU A 93 -21.98 13.20 4.21
CA LEU A 93 -20.99 13.10 5.28
C LEU A 93 -21.34 11.99 6.28
N ASP A 94 -22.61 11.79 6.61
CA ASP A 94 -23.07 10.70 7.47
C ASP A 94 -22.77 9.33 6.89
N THR A 95 -23.00 9.14 5.58
CA THR A 95 -22.62 7.87 4.92
C THR A 95 -21.12 7.62 4.97
N VAL A 96 -20.30 8.66 4.78
CA VAL A 96 -18.84 8.56 4.82
C VAL A 96 -18.37 8.23 6.25
N LEU A 97 -18.83 8.97 7.26
CA LEU A 97 -18.43 8.76 8.65
C LEU A 97 -18.89 7.39 9.17
N HIS A 98 -20.07 6.92 8.77
CA HIS A 98 -20.54 5.58 9.10
C HIS A 98 -19.67 4.49 8.46
N ARG A 99 -19.31 4.65 7.18
CA ARG A 99 -18.36 3.77 6.50
C ARG A 99 -16.98 3.76 7.18
N GLU A 100 -16.48 4.90 7.64
CA GLU A 100 -15.22 4.98 8.40
C GLU A 100 -15.28 4.23 9.72
N GLN A 101 -16.41 4.28 10.44
CA GLN A 101 -16.59 3.49 11.66
C GLN A 101 -16.57 1.98 11.37
N ALA A 102 -17.23 1.55 10.29
CA ALA A 102 -17.20 0.16 9.84
C ALA A 102 -15.77 -0.26 9.47
N TRP A 103 -15.03 0.58 8.75
CA TRP A 103 -13.63 0.34 8.38
C TRP A 103 -12.72 0.20 9.61
N LEU A 104 -12.86 1.08 10.59
CA LEU A 104 -12.09 1.00 11.85
C LEU A 104 -12.41 -0.28 12.62
N SER A 105 -13.68 -0.67 12.68
CA SER A 105 -14.13 -1.89 13.35
C SER A 105 -13.59 -3.14 12.66
N TRP A 106 -13.69 -3.22 11.34
CA TRP A 106 -13.13 -4.30 10.53
C TRP A 106 -11.61 -4.42 10.73
N LYS A 107 -10.89 -3.30 10.65
CA LYS A 107 -9.42 -3.28 10.77
C LYS A 107 -8.94 -3.64 12.18
N ARG A 108 -9.55 -3.06 13.22
CA ARG A 108 -9.05 -3.17 14.61
C ARG A 108 -9.68 -4.31 15.40
N LEU A 109 -10.97 -4.56 15.27
CA LEU A 109 -11.67 -5.63 16.00
C LEU A 109 -11.62 -6.94 15.24
N GLN A 110 -11.94 -6.90 13.94
CA GLN A 110 -12.01 -8.11 13.11
C GLN A 110 -10.67 -8.50 12.49
N ARG A 111 -9.59 -7.74 12.78
CA ARG A 111 -8.24 -7.97 12.25
C ARG A 111 -8.20 -8.13 10.72
N CYS A 112 -9.02 -7.35 10.03
CA CYS A 112 -9.17 -7.38 8.57
C CYS A 112 -9.89 -8.62 8.01
N GLU A 113 -10.75 -9.27 8.80
CA GLU A 113 -11.63 -10.36 8.34
C GLU A 113 -13.10 -9.92 8.19
N PRO A 114 -13.84 -10.37 7.16
CA PRO A 114 -13.38 -11.23 6.07
C PRO A 114 -12.38 -10.50 5.17
N ARG A 115 -11.37 -11.23 4.71
CA ARG A 115 -10.42 -10.71 3.72
C ARG A 115 -11.20 -10.25 2.49
N ILE A 116 -11.08 -8.97 2.15
CA ILE A 116 -11.68 -8.42 0.93
C ILE A 116 -10.85 -8.94 -0.25
N GLU A 117 -11.17 -10.14 -0.70
CA GLU A 117 -10.57 -10.72 -1.89
C GLU A 117 -11.22 -10.12 -3.14
N LYS A 118 -10.40 -9.92 -4.17
CA LYS A 118 -10.92 -9.56 -5.49
C LYS A 118 -11.79 -10.73 -5.95
N PRO A 119 -13.08 -10.51 -6.30
CA PRO A 119 -13.90 -11.59 -6.83
C PRO A 119 -13.18 -12.20 -8.04
N PRO A 120 -13.25 -13.53 -8.23
CA PRO A 120 -12.63 -14.16 -9.38
C PRO A 120 -13.10 -13.44 -10.64
N ALA A 121 -12.16 -13.14 -11.54
CA ALA A 121 -12.51 -12.57 -12.82
C ALA A 121 -13.56 -13.50 -13.44
N PRO A 122 -14.67 -12.94 -13.98
CA PRO A 122 -15.65 -13.78 -14.65
C PRO A 122 -14.89 -14.65 -15.66
N PRO A 123 -15.23 -15.95 -15.78
CA PRO A 123 -14.55 -16.83 -16.72
C PRO A 123 -14.53 -16.10 -18.06
N ALA A 124 -13.35 -15.97 -18.67
CA ALA A 124 -13.18 -15.29 -19.94
C ALA A 124 -14.34 -15.73 -20.82
N ARG A 125 -15.25 -14.81 -21.17
CA ARG A 125 -16.44 -15.10 -21.99
C ARG A 125 -15.91 -16.01 -23.07
N THR A 126 -16.39 -17.26 -23.12
CA THR A 126 -16.04 -18.22 -24.16
C THR A 126 -15.93 -17.42 -25.43
N VAL A 127 -14.71 -17.33 -25.98
CA VAL A 127 -14.42 -16.47 -27.13
C VAL A 127 -15.48 -16.87 -28.14
N ARG A 128 -16.50 -16.03 -28.29
CA ARG A 128 -17.46 -16.21 -29.37
C ARG A 128 -16.54 -16.20 -30.57
N THR A 129 -16.50 -17.32 -31.30
CA THR A 129 -15.79 -17.35 -32.57
C THR A 129 -16.14 -16.07 -33.32
N MET A 130 -15.17 -15.48 -34.02
CA MET A 130 -15.44 -14.24 -34.75
C MET A 130 -16.67 -14.39 -35.67
N GLU A 131 -16.98 -15.62 -36.12
CA GLU A 131 -18.28 -16.03 -36.70
C GLU A 131 -19.50 -15.70 -35.84
N ALA A 132 -19.56 -16.17 -34.58
CA ALA A 132 -20.71 -15.99 -33.70
C ALA A 132 -20.92 -14.53 -33.31
N VAL A 133 -19.84 -13.74 -33.22
CA VAL A 133 -19.92 -12.28 -33.05
C VAL A 133 -20.47 -11.61 -34.32
N ARG A 134 -19.97 -12.01 -35.51
CA ARG A 134 -20.45 -11.49 -36.80
C ARG A 134 -21.91 -11.81 -37.07
N GLN A 135 -22.37 -13.04 -36.79
CA GLN A 135 -23.78 -13.43 -36.93
C GLN A 135 -24.70 -12.66 -35.97
N ALA A 136 -24.27 -12.43 -34.73
CA ALA A 136 -25.04 -11.64 -33.77
C ALA A 136 -25.12 -10.15 -34.16
N LEU A 137 -24.05 -9.58 -34.74
CA LEU A 137 -24.03 -8.21 -35.28
C LEU A 137 -24.85 -8.07 -36.56
N ALA A 138 -24.91 -9.11 -37.41
CA ALA A 138 -25.71 -9.12 -38.63
C ALA A 138 -27.22 -9.22 -38.36
N GLY A 139 -27.62 -9.89 -37.27
CA GLY A 139 -29.03 -10.01 -36.85
C GLY A 139 -29.54 -8.86 -35.96
N ALA A 140 -28.66 -8.02 -35.42
CA ALA A 140 -29.05 -6.87 -34.62
C ALA A 140 -29.47 -5.72 -35.55
N GLY A 141 -30.78 -5.62 -35.80
CA GLY A 141 -31.38 -4.45 -36.46
C GLY A 141 -30.87 -3.14 -35.84
N LYS A 142 -30.59 -2.15 -36.70
CA LYS A 142 -30.05 -0.84 -36.29
C LYS A 142 -30.86 -0.29 -35.11
N PRO A 143 -30.24 -0.02 -33.94
CA PRO A 143 -30.97 0.62 -32.85
C PRO A 143 -31.45 1.99 -33.35
N SER A 144 -32.75 2.26 -33.12
CA SER A 144 -33.39 3.54 -33.48
C SER A 144 -32.50 4.72 -33.07
N GLY A 145 -32.12 5.53 -34.06
CA GLY A 145 -30.96 6.44 -34.02
C GLY A 145 -31.02 7.57 -33.00
N VAL A 146 -32.09 7.70 -32.21
CA VAL A 146 -32.28 8.86 -31.32
C VAL A 146 -31.58 8.67 -29.97
N VAL A 147 -31.62 7.47 -29.38
CA VAL A 147 -31.10 7.23 -28.02
C VAL A 147 -29.58 7.05 -28.01
N ALA A 148 -29.04 6.34 -29.01
CA ALA A 148 -27.60 6.12 -29.14
C ALA A 148 -26.83 7.41 -29.49
N GLN A 149 -27.46 8.33 -30.24
CA GLN A 149 -26.85 9.60 -30.63
C GLN A 149 -26.79 10.58 -29.44
N GLN A 150 -27.80 10.59 -28.56
CA GLN A 150 -27.80 11.43 -27.36
C GLN A 150 -26.80 10.94 -26.30
N GLN A 151 -26.66 9.61 -26.11
CA GLN A 151 -25.70 9.07 -25.15
C GLN A 151 -24.23 9.28 -25.59
N LYS A 152 -23.94 9.19 -26.89
CA LYS A 152 -22.61 9.54 -27.45
C LYS A 152 -22.31 11.03 -27.32
N ALA A 153 -23.31 11.91 -27.42
CA ALA A 153 -23.09 13.35 -27.28
C ALA A 153 -22.82 13.78 -25.82
N PHE A 154 -23.42 13.10 -24.84
CA PHE A 154 -23.28 13.46 -23.41
C PHE A 154 -21.98 12.94 -22.78
N TYR A 155 -21.54 11.72 -23.12
CA TYR A 155 -20.32 11.11 -22.57
C TYR A 155 -19.14 11.05 -23.56
N GLY A 156 -19.37 11.36 -24.84
CA GLY A 156 -18.37 11.23 -25.89
C GLY A 156 -17.73 12.55 -26.31
N ARG A 157 -17.87 13.64 -25.53
CA ARG A 157 -17.06 14.84 -25.74
C ARG A 157 -15.64 14.50 -25.30
N PRO A 158 -14.68 14.29 -26.23
CA PRO A 158 -13.32 13.96 -25.84
C PRO A 158 -12.79 15.14 -25.02
N LEU A 159 -12.16 14.85 -23.89
CA LEU A 159 -11.33 15.86 -23.23
C LEU A 159 -10.36 16.41 -24.29
N PRO A 160 -10.08 17.72 -24.31
CA PRO A 160 -9.11 18.29 -25.23
C PRO A 160 -7.72 17.81 -24.82
N VAL A 161 -7.39 16.57 -25.19
CA VAL A 161 -6.05 16.02 -25.12
C VAL A 161 -5.30 16.54 -26.35
N PRO A 162 -4.14 17.21 -26.18
CA PRO A 162 -3.39 17.82 -27.29
C PRO A 162 -2.96 16.84 -28.38
N ARG A 163 -2.94 15.54 -28.06
CA ARG A 163 -2.62 14.44 -28.97
C ARG A 163 -3.60 13.30 -28.73
N PRO A 164 -4.12 12.63 -29.78
CA PRO A 164 -4.85 11.38 -29.61
C PRO A 164 -3.95 10.36 -28.91
N VAL A 165 -4.33 9.93 -27.71
CA VAL A 165 -3.53 9.01 -26.91
C VAL A 165 -3.67 7.61 -27.49
N ASN A 166 -2.64 7.16 -28.21
CA ASN A 166 -2.50 5.76 -28.57
C ASN A 166 -1.90 5.02 -27.38
N LEU A 167 -2.70 4.17 -26.72
CA LEU A 167 -2.28 3.43 -25.54
C LEU A 167 -1.05 2.55 -25.80
N ALA A 168 -0.88 2.03 -27.02
CA ALA A 168 0.27 1.21 -27.37
C ALA A 168 1.55 2.04 -27.50
N GLU A 169 1.45 3.28 -27.98
CA GLU A 169 2.59 4.21 -28.05
C GLU A 169 3.00 4.64 -26.63
N VAL A 170 2.03 4.95 -25.76
CA VAL A 170 2.30 5.27 -24.35
C VAL A 170 2.89 4.07 -23.61
N GLU A 171 2.41 2.85 -23.88
CA GLU A 171 2.95 1.65 -23.26
C GLU A 171 4.39 1.36 -23.72
N ALA A 172 4.69 1.60 -25.00
CA ALA A 172 6.05 1.49 -25.53
C ALA A 172 6.98 2.56 -24.93
N GLU A 173 6.55 3.82 -24.88
CA GLU A 173 7.30 4.95 -24.31
C GLU A 173 7.58 4.74 -22.82
N VAL A 174 6.57 4.29 -22.05
CA VAL A 174 6.73 3.96 -20.63
C VAL A 174 7.58 2.69 -20.46
N GLY A 175 7.45 1.70 -21.33
CA GLY A 175 8.26 0.48 -21.29
C GLY A 175 9.74 0.75 -21.51
N GLU A 176 10.05 1.65 -22.44
CA GLU A 176 11.40 2.12 -22.74
C GLU A 176 11.94 3.00 -21.61
N ALA A 177 11.15 3.96 -21.11
CA ALA A 177 11.55 4.84 -20.01
C ALA A 177 11.74 4.12 -18.66
N VAL A 178 11.02 3.02 -18.41
CA VAL A 178 11.12 2.22 -17.17
C VAL A 178 12.25 1.20 -17.22
N GLY A 179 12.91 1.00 -18.37
CA GLY A 179 14.13 0.19 -18.46
C GLY A 179 13.95 -1.25 -17.97
N ARG A 180 13.00 -2.01 -18.54
CA ARG A 180 12.65 -3.39 -18.12
C ARG A 180 13.70 -4.46 -18.45
N THR A 181 14.97 -4.10 -18.59
CA THR A 181 16.07 -5.05 -18.88
C THR A 181 16.88 -5.28 -17.62
N PHE A 182 17.58 -6.42 -17.55
CA PHE A 182 18.50 -6.71 -16.45
C PHE A 182 19.55 -5.59 -16.31
N GLU A 183 20.08 -5.11 -17.44
CA GLU A 183 21.07 -4.04 -17.54
C GLU A 183 20.60 -2.69 -17.01
N ASN A 184 19.33 -2.32 -17.21
CA ASN A 184 18.84 -0.99 -16.83
C ASN A 184 18.18 -0.98 -15.44
N TYR A 185 17.65 -2.12 -14.98
CA TYR A 185 16.91 -2.21 -13.71
C TYR A 185 17.73 -2.83 -12.57
N VAL A 186 18.50 -3.89 -12.85
CA VAL A 186 19.19 -4.66 -11.81
C VAL A 186 20.61 -4.13 -11.59
N ARG A 187 21.38 -3.98 -12.68
CA ARG A 187 22.81 -3.62 -12.61
C ARG A 187 23.08 -2.28 -11.91
N PRO A 188 22.40 -1.16 -12.23
CA PRO A 188 22.73 0.14 -11.64
C PRO A 188 22.48 0.17 -10.13
N ARG A 189 21.46 -0.57 -9.69
CA ARG A 189 21.08 -0.65 -8.27
C ARG A 189 22.00 -1.57 -7.47
N MET A 190 22.63 -2.56 -8.13
CA MET A 190 23.68 -3.36 -7.51
C MET A 190 25.00 -2.59 -7.43
N GLU A 191 25.37 -1.86 -8.49
CA GLU A 191 26.58 -1.02 -8.51
C GLU A 191 26.52 0.10 -7.46
N GLU A 192 25.36 0.76 -7.29
CA GLU A 192 25.14 1.75 -6.22
C GLU A 192 25.28 1.13 -4.82
N ALA A 193 24.84 -0.12 -4.64
CA ALA A 193 24.94 -0.83 -3.35
C ALA A 193 26.35 -1.35 -3.06
N GLU A 194 27.14 -1.63 -4.10
CA GLU A 194 28.54 -2.06 -4.01
C GLU A 194 29.51 -0.87 -3.87
N ASP A 195 29.05 0.36 -4.10
CA ASP A 195 29.85 1.59 -4.02
C ASP A 195 30.09 2.04 -2.56
N PRO A 196 31.36 2.09 -2.08
CA PRO A 196 31.67 2.56 -0.73
C PRO A 196 31.32 4.03 -0.50
N GLU A 197 31.20 4.87 -1.54
CA GLU A 197 30.78 6.27 -1.39
C GLU A 197 29.28 6.42 -1.13
N ALA A 198 28.46 5.44 -1.54
CA ALA A 198 27.03 5.44 -1.32
C ALA A 198 26.65 5.22 0.16
N CYS A 199 27.58 4.71 0.99
CA CYS A 199 27.40 4.48 2.43
C CYS A 199 26.08 3.74 2.76
N ILE A 200 25.70 2.78 1.93
CA ILE A 200 24.49 1.96 2.14
C ILE A 200 24.82 0.90 3.18
N ASP A 201 24.11 0.91 4.31
CA ASP A 201 24.29 -0.14 5.32
C ASP A 201 23.89 -1.51 4.77
N GLU A 202 24.58 -2.55 5.22
CA GLU A 202 24.34 -3.95 4.86
C GLU A 202 22.86 -4.37 4.98
N GLU A 203 22.12 -3.82 5.96
CA GLU A 203 20.68 -4.07 6.16
C GLU A 203 19.82 -3.62 4.96
N TYR A 204 20.23 -2.58 4.24
CA TYR A 204 19.50 -1.99 3.11
C TYR A 204 20.02 -2.48 1.75
N HIS A 205 20.95 -3.45 1.73
CA HIS A 205 21.48 -4.01 0.50
C HIS A 205 20.35 -4.69 -0.31
N PRO A 206 20.25 -4.44 -1.64
CA PRO A 206 19.20 -5.01 -2.48
C PRO A 206 19.08 -6.55 -2.46
N ARG A 207 20.12 -7.27 -2.03
CA ARG A 207 20.13 -8.72 -1.88
C ARG A 207 19.23 -9.24 -0.76
N HIS A 208 18.85 -8.37 0.18
CA HIS A 208 17.90 -8.69 1.25
C HIS A 208 16.45 -8.34 0.88
N GLU A 209 16.22 -7.67 -0.26
CA GLU A 209 14.88 -7.29 -0.70
C GLU A 209 14.25 -8.41 -1.57
N PRO A 210 13.30 -9.21 -1.04
CA PRO A 210 12.82 -10.42 -1.71
C PRO A 210 12.10 -10.15 -3.03
N VAL A 211 11.40 -9.00 -3.14
CA VAL A 211 10.71 -8.60 -4.36
C VAL A 211 11.70 -8.16 -5.43
N PHE A 212 12.77 -7.47 -5.05
CA PHE A 212 13.84 -7.09 -5.96
C PHE A 212 14.58 -8.32 -6.49
N CYS A 213 14.98 -9.24 -5.61
CA CYS A 213 15.61 -10.51 -5.99
C CYS A 213 14.71 -11.30 -6.96
N TRP A 214 13.41 -11.44 -6.65
CA TRP A 214 12.48 -12.17 -7.52
C TRP A 214 12.32 -11.53 -8.91
N ARG A 215 12.28 -10.20 -8.98
CA ARG A 215 12.24 -9.47 -10.26
C ARG A 215 13.55 -9.62 -11.03
N ALA A 216 14.68 -9.48 -10.36
CA ALA A 216 16.00 -9.64 -10.96
C ALA A 216 16.17 -11.03 -11.57
N MET A 217 15.75 -12.10 -10.89
CA MET A 217 15.78 -13.47 -11.41
C MET A 217 14.95 -13.65 -12.69
N ARG A 218 13.78 -13.01 -12.77
CA ARG A 218 12.94 -13.04 -13.99
C ARG A 218 13.57 -12.28 -15.15
N LEU A 219 14.20 -11.15 -14.86
CA LEU A 219 14.90 -10.36 -15.87
C LEU A 219 16.18 -11.07 -16.34
N GLY A 220 16.90 -11.72 -15.44
CA GLY A 220 18.03 -12.59 -15.77
C GLY A 220 17.61 -13.75 -16.65
N TRP A 221 16.52 -14.46 -16.29
CA TRP A 221 15.96 -15.53 -17.11
C TRP A 221 15.56 -15.05 -18.52
N ALA A 222 14.92 -13.89 -18.61
CA ALA A 222 14.50 -13.30 -19.87
C ALA A 222 15.69 -12.87 -20.75
N ALA A 223 16.83 -12.52 -20.16
CA ALA A 223 18.06 -12.17 -20.86
C ALA A 223 18.83 -13.41 -21.32
N ASP A 224 19.10 -14.35 -20.42
CA ASP A 224 19.69 -15.65 -20.72
C ASP A 224 19.21 -16.70 -19.72
N ALA A 225 18.56 -17.76 -20.21
CA ALA A 225 18.06 -18.83 -19.34
C ALA A 225 19.15 -19.73 -18.76
N ARG A 226 20.35 -19.75 -19.36
CA ARG A 226 21.46 -20.62 -18.94
C ARG A 226 22.06 -20.18 -17.60
N VAL A 227 21.96 -18.89 -17.27
CA VAL A 227 22.49 -18.35 -16.00
C VAL A 227 21.85 -18.98 -14.77
N LEU A 228 20.61 -19.48 -14.90
CA LEU A 228 19.89 -20.13 -13.81
C LEU A 228 20.28 -21.60 -13.60
N VAL A 229 20.99 -22.22 -14.56
CA VAL A 229 21.39 -23.62 -14.47
C VAL A 229 22.45 -23.77 -13.37
N GLY A 230 22.22 -24.69 -12.43
CA GLY A 230 23.11 -24.93 -11.28
C GLY A 230 22.99 -23.90 -10.14
N MET A 231 22.00 -23.00 -10.17
CA MET A 231 21.73 -22.10 -9.04
C MET A 231 20.77 -22.75 -8.03
N GLU A 232 21.30 -23.38 -6.97
CA GLU A 232 20.45 -24.06 -5.97
C GLU A 232 19.69 -23.09 -5.05
N ASN A 233 20.27 -21.92 -4.78
CA ASN A 233 19.74 -20.97 -3.79
C ASN A 233 19.16 -19.67 -4.38
N ALA A 234 19.07 -19.55 -5.72
CA ALA A 234 18.51 -18.37 -6.38
C ALA A 234 19.05 -17.01 -5.84
N SER A 235 20.34 -16.96 -5.53
CA SER A 235 20.98 -15.77 -4.95
C SER A 235 21.20 -14.69 -6.01
N LEU A 236 20.92 -13.43 -5.64
CA LEU A 236 21.10 -12.27 -6.51
C LEU A 236 22.57 -12.04 -6.90
N ASP A 237 23.50 -12.29 -5.97
CA ASP A 237 24.94 -12.13 -6.22
C ASP A 237 25.44 -13.16 -7.24
N ALA A 238 24.97 -14.41 -7.13
CA ALA A 238 25.29 -15.47 -8.08
C ALA A 238 24.72 -15.19 -9.47
N LEU A 239 23.53 -14.57 -9.56
CA LEU A 239 22.98 -14.11 -10.83
C LEU A 239 23.84 -13.01 -11.46
N CYS A 240 24.28 -12.03 -10.68
CA CYS A 240 25.09 -10.91 -11.18
C CYS A 240 26.47 -11.37 -11.66
N ARG A 241 27.14 -12.28 -10.94
CA ARG A 241 28.41 -12.88 -11.36
C ARG A 241 28.31 -13.64 -12.68
N LYS A 242 27.27 -14.48 -12.81
CA LYS A 242 27.00 -15.22 -14.05
C LYS A 242 26.68 -14.31 -15.23
N MET A 243 25.94 -13.24 -15.00
CA MET A 243 25.64 -12.23 -16.03
C MET A 243 26.87 -11.39 -16.42
N LYS A 244 27.85 -11.21 -15.52
CA LYS A 244 29.16 -10.60 -15.81
C LYS A 244 30.13 -11.55 -16.52
N GLY A 245 29.81 -12.85 -16.58
CA GLY A 245 30.67 -13.87 -17.19
C GLY A 245 31.88 -14.26 -16.34
N GLU A 246 31.80 -14.06 -15.02
CA GLU A 246 32.90 -14.30 -14.06
C GLU A 246 33.01 -15.76 -13.62
N ASP A 247 32.27 -16.68 -14.22
CA ASP A 247 32.38 -18.13 -13.97
C ASP A 247 33.64 -18.69 -14.67
N GLY A 248 34.80 -18.35 -14.14
CA GLY A 248 35.97 -19.22 -14.19
C GLY A 248 35.79 -20.32 -13.14
N GLU A 249 35.68 -21.56 -13.61
CA GLU A 249 35.92 -22.83 -12.92
C GLU A 249 36.42 -22.76 -11.46
N GLU A 250 35.51 -22.61 -10.49
CA GLU A 250 35.73 -23.08 -9.11
C GLU A 250 34.97 -24.39 -8.93
N ASP A 251 35.61 -25.47 -9.39
CA ASP A 251 35.23 -26.83 -9.05
C ASP A 251 35.80 -27.14 -7.65
N GLY A 252 34.96 -27.67 -6.76
CA GLY A 252 35.42 -28.39 -5.56
C GLY A 252 35.18 -27.76 -4.19
N GLY A 253 34.03 -28.12 -3.61
CA GLY A 253 33.97 -28.71 -2.27
C GLY A 253 34.30 -27.83 -1.05
N GLY A 254 33.25 -27.45 -0.30
CA GLY A 254 33.42 -26.84 1.02
C GLY A 254 32.20 -27.01 1.90
N GLU A 255 32.09 -28.19 2.51
CA GLU A 255 31.05 -28.59 3.46
C GLU A 255 30.69 -27.52 4.50
N GLY A 256 29.39 -27.47 4.82
CA GLY A 256 28.88 -26.84 6.02
C GLY A 256 29.51 -27.44 7.29
N LYS A 257 30.55 -26.78 7.80
CA LYS A 257 31.08 -26.97 9.16
C LYS A 257 31.30 -25.61 9.81
N GLY A 258 30.22 -24.87 10.05
CA GLY A 258 30.30 -23.56 10.72
C GLY A 258 29.27 -23.33 11.83
N LYS A 259 28.14 -24.06 11.83
CA LYS A 259 27.03 -23.77 12.76
C LYS A 259 26.90 -24.74 13.94
N GLU A 260 27.58 -25.89 13.93
CA GLU A 260 27.46 -26.86 15.04
C GLU A 260 28.49 -26.63 16.17
N GLU A 261 29.64 -26.04 15.87
CA GLU A 261 30.72 -25.87 16.86
C GLU A 261 30.45 -24.72 17.85
N GLY A 262 29.73 -23.67 17.41
CA GLY A 262 29.27 -22.58 18.28
C GLY A 262 28.19 -23.01 19.29
N ARG A 263 27.35 -23.99 18.92
CA ARG A 263 26.28 -24.51 19.80
C ARG A 263 26.84 -25.47 20.86
N ARG A 264 27.91 -26.23 20.55
CA ARG A 264 28.61 -27.09 21.52
C ARG A 264 29.46 -26.30 22.52
N LYS A 265 30.06 -25.16 22.14
CA LYS A 265 30.80 -24.30 23.06
C LYS A 265 29.91 -23.55 24.06
N ARG A 266 28.70 -23.11 23.68
CA ARG A 266 27.76 -22.47 24.62
C ARG A 266 27.20 -23.45 25.66
N LYS A 267 26.86 -24.67 25.25
CA LYS A 267 26.32 -25.69 26.16
C LYS A 267 27.35 -26.22 27.18
N ARG A 268 28.65 -26.13 26.87
CA ARG A 268 29.73 -26.55 27.78
C ARG A 268 30.12 -25.47 28.81
N LYS A 269 29.79 -24.20 28.55
CA LYS A 269 29.98 -23.10 29.52
C LYS A 269 28.85 -23.06 30.56
N GLU A 270 27.62 -23.32 30.11
CA GLU A 270 26.42 -23.32 30.97
C GLU A 270 26.38 -24.52 31.96
N ASN A 271 26.92 -25.68 31.58
CA ASN A 271 27.04 -26.83 32.49
C ASN A 271 28.26 -26.76 33.44
N GLY A 272 29.20 -25.83 33.21
CA GLY A 272 30.39 -25.67 34.05
C GLY A 272 30.17 -24.75 35.27
N GLU A 273 29.27 -23.79 35.17
CA GLU A 273 28.93 -22.87 36.27
C GLU A 273 27.89 -23.47 37.25
N ALA A 274 27.04 -24.39 36.81
CA ALA A 274 26.05 -25.03 37.69
C ALA A 274 26.63 -26.10 38.64
N GLY A 275 27.86 -26.57 38.40
CA GLY A 275 28.51 -27.60 39.20
C GLY A 275 29.37 -27.08 40.36
N ALA A 276 29.62 -25.77 40.43
CA ALA A 276 30.52 -25.18 41.43
C ALA A 276 29.79 -24.62 42.67
N GLU A 277 28.46 -24.54 42.68
CA GLU A 277 27.67 -23.99 43.81
C GLU A 277 27.02 -25.06 44.72
N GLN A 278 27.25 -26.36 44.48
CA GLN A 278 26.65 -27.44 45.29
C GLN A 278 27.61 -28.24 46.17
N GLU A 279 28.89 -27.85 46.27
CA GLU A 279 29.89 -28.58 47.06
C GLU A 279 30.49 -27.75 48.22
N VAL A 280 29.67 -26.90 48.87
CA VAL A 280 30.01 -26.29 50.18
C VAL A 280 28.77 -26.26 51.09
N MET A 281 28.21 -27.42 51.43
CA MET A 281 27.36 -27.58 52.62
C MET A 281 27.04 -29.06 52.84
N HIS A 282 27.97 -29.84 53.40
CA HIS A 282 27.70 -30.98 54.31
C HIS A 282 29.03 -31.66 54.70
N GLY A 283 29.37 -31.63 55.99
CA GLY A 283 30.50 -32.37 56.54
C GLY A 283 31.03 -31.74 57.82
N THR A 284 30.40 -32.13 58.93
CA THR A 284 30.87 -32.16 60.33
C THR A 284 32.31 -31.79 60.63
#